data_AF-A0A1A9Z1A8-F1
#
_entry.id   AF-A0A1A9Z1A8-F1
#
_cell.length_a   1.000
_cell.length_b   1.000
_cell.length_c   1.000
_cell.angle_alpha   90.00
_cell.angle_beta   90.00
_cell.angle_gamma   90.00
#
_symmetry.space_group_name_H-M   'P 1'
#
loop_
_entity.id
_entity.type
_entity.pdbx_description
1 polymer ?
#
loop_
_entity_poly.entity_id
_entity_poly.type
_entity_poly.pdbx_seq_one_letter_code
_entity_poly.pdbx_strand_id
1 'polypeptide(L)'
;MHQNALKSILSELLRQDRIVLVKKSEKTKNLEKKLKYMGLENVLIISDTIDKNLTLAARKSISKLTKASNKSGGRNNQGRITTRHIGGGHKKKYRLIDFKRTKDNITGKVTRLEYDPNRSSHIALIVYRDGEKRYILAAKNLNVGDEIQSGINAPIKIGNALPMELFPAGSILHNVELKLGKGGQLARSADREKHVKFLTNVVQHLEK
;
A
#
# COMPACT_ATOMS: atom_id res chain seq x y z
N MET A 1 -1.13 -43.41 16.11
CA MET A 1 -1.71 -42.23 16.81
C MET A 1 -1.26 -40.87 16.26
N HIS A 2 -0.05 -40.71 15.69
CA HIS A 2 0.46 -39.40 15.23
C HIS A 2 -0.20 -38.79 13.98
N GLN A 3 -0.83 -39.58 13.11
CA GLN A 3 -1.39 -39.07 11.84
C GLN A 3 -2.68 -38.25 12.03
N ASN A 4 -3.50 -38.60 13.01
CA ASN A 4 -4.72 -37.86 13.31
C ASN A 4 -4.42 -36.53 14.03
N ALA A 5 -3.36 -36.50 14.86
CA ALA A 5 -2.84 -35.27 15.44
C ALA A 5 -2.30 -34.31 14.36
N LEU A 6 -1.57 -34.82 13.37
CA LEU A 6 -1.07 -34.04 12.22
C LEU A 6 -2.21 -33.44 11.37
N LYS A 7 -3.27 -34.20 11.10
CA LYS A 7 -4.44 -33.69 10.37
C LYS A 7 -5.16 -32.57 11.12
N SER A 8 -5.29 -32.69 12.45
CA SER A 8 -5.87 -31.65 13.30
C SER A 8 -5.06 -30.35 13.24
N ILE A 9 -3.74 -30.46 13.45
CA ILE A 9 -2.79 -29.34 13.40
C ILE A 9 -2.80 -28.65 12.03
N LEU A 10 -2.87 -29.42 10.94
CA LEU A 10 -2.91 -28.86 9.58
C LEU A 10 -4.22 -28.11 9.29
N SER A 11 -5.36 -28.63 9.76
CA SER A 11 -6.67 -27.97 9.63
C SER A 11 -6.75 -26.67 10.45
N GLU A 12 -6.05 -26.63 11.57
CA GLU A 12 -5.98 -25.48 12.47
C GLU A 12 -5.05 -24.39 11.92
N LEU A 13 -3.93 -24.77 11.29
CA LEU A 13 -3.04 -23.86 10.57
C LEU A 13 -3.71 -23.25 9.32
N LEU A 14 -4.56 -24.02 8.62
CA LEU A 14 -5.37 -23.56 7.48
C LEU A 14 -6.53 -22.64 7.89
N ARG A 15 -7.08 -22.79 9.10
CA ARG A 15 -8.08 -21.85 9.69
C ARG A 15 -7.47 -20.55 10.22
N GLN A 16 -6.16 -20.52 10.48
CA GLN A 16 -5.45 -19.41 11.14
C GLN A 16 -4.72 -18.46 10.17
N ASP A 17 -4.92 -18.54 8.86
CA ASP A 17 -4.21 -17.72 7.85
C ASP A 17 -2.66 -17.79 7.99
N ARG A 18 -2.10 -18.97 8.30
CA ARG A 18 -0.63 -19.14 8.42
C ARG A 18 -0.04 -19.68 7.11
N ILE A 19 0.50 -18.76 6.31
CA ILE A 19 1.31 -19.03 5.12
C ILE A 19 2.65 -19.66 5.54
N VAL A 20 3.00 -20.83 5.01
CA VAL A 20 4.33 -21.44 5.20
C VAL A 20 5.23 -21.06 4.02
N LEU A 21 6.22 -20.21 4.27
CA LEU A 21 7.18 -19.70 3.28
C LEU A 21 8.44 -20.57 3.30
N VAL A 22 8.75 -21.23 2.19
CA VAL A 22 9.99 -22.02 2.07
C VAL A 22 10.78 -21.56 0.85
N LYS A 23 12.01 -21.08 1.08
CA LYS A 23 13.01 -20.66 0.09
C LYS A 23 13.32 -21.80 -0.87
N LYS A 24 13.39 -21.56 -2.19
CA LYS A 24 13.86 -22.57 -3.14
C LYS A 24 15.37 -22.79 -2.96
N SER A 25 15.75 -23.91 -2.34
CA SER A 25 17.11 -24.46 -2.33
C SER A 25 17.06 -25.95 -2.66
N GLU A 26 18.19 -26.59 -2.95
CA GLU A 26 18.25 -28.03 -3.25
C GLU A 26 17.59 -28.91 -2.17
N LYS A 27 17.61 -28.48 -0.89
CA LYS A 27 16.95 -29.17 0.22
C LYS A 27 15.41 -29.16 0.13
N THR A 28 14.82 -28.28 -0.67
CA THR A 28 13.36 -28.05 -0.72
C THR A 28 12.65 -28.76 -1.88
N LYS A 29 13.41 -29.29 -2.85
CA LYS A 29 12.87 -30.10 -3.96
C LYS A 29 12.20 -31.40 -3.49
N ASN A 30 12.72 -32.05 -2.45
CA ASN A 30 12.12 -33.26 -1.89
C ASN A 30 10.81 -32.96 -1.14
N LEU A 31 10.71 -31.79 -0.51
CA LEU A 31 9.51 -31.34 0.19
C LEU A 31 8.41 -30.96 -0.81
N GLU A 32 8.78 -30.30 -1.92
CA GLU A 32 7.87 -29.96 -3.02
C GLU A 32 7.30 -31.20 -3.72
N LYS A 33 8.14 -32.21 -3.99
CA LYS A 33 7.67 -33.52 -4.49
C LYS A 33 6.69 -34.15 -3.51
N LYS A 34 7.01 -34.19 -2.21
CA LYS A 34 6.15 -34.78 -1.17
C LYS A 34 4.81 -34.04 -1.02
N LEU A 35 4.78 -32.73 -1.18
CA LEU A 35 3.56 -31.90 -1.14
C LEU A 35 2.67 -32.11 -2.38
N LYS A 36 3.25 -32.31 -3.58
CA LYS A 36 2.51 -32.70 -4.79
C LYS A 36 1.89 -34.10 -4.69
N TYR A 37 2.61 -35.08 -4.15
CA TYR A 37 2.06 -36.42 -3.89
C TYR A 37 0.89 -36.42 -2.88
N MET A 38 0.76 -35.38 -2.05
CA MET A 38 -0.35 -35.21 -1.10
C MET A 38 -1.53 -34.40 -1.66
N GLY A 39 -1.53 -34.05 -2.96
CA GLY A 39 -2.67 -33.42 -3.65
C GLY A 39 -2.83 -31.91 -3.43
N LEU A 40 -1.80 -31.23 -2.93
CA LEU A 40 -1.79 -29.77 -2.74
C LEU A 40 -1.21 -29.09 -3.99
N GLU A 41 -2.05 -28.81 -4.99
CA GLU A 41 -1.61 -28.27 -6.29
C GLU A 41 -1.55 -26.73 -6.37
N ASN A 42 -2.21 -26.01 -5.46
CA ASN A 42 -2.27 -24.54 -5.48
C ASN A 42 -1.21 -23.89 -4.57
N VAL A 43 0.07 -24.18 -4.82
CA VAL A 43 1.19 -23.51 -4.15
C VAL A 43 1.65 -22.33 -5.02
N LEU A 44 1.32 -21.10 -4.60
CA LEU A 44 1.77 -19.88 -5.28
C LEU A 44 3.23 -19.60 -4.91
N ILE A 45 4.12 -19.82 -5.87
CA ILE A 45 5.55 -19.47 -5.80
C ILE A 45 5.69 -18.02 -6.27
N ILE A 46 6.15 -17.10 -5.40
CA ILE A 46 6.54 -15.74 -5.81
C ILE A 46 8.06 -15.61 -5.68
N SER A 47 8.63 -15.03 -6.74
CA SER A 47 10.02 -14.98 -7.19
C SER A 47 11.07 -14.39 -6.23
N ASP A 48 12.32 -14.47 -6.67
CA ASP A 48 13.63 -14.15 -6.05
C ASP A 48 13.84 -12.72 -5.50
N THR A 49 12.78 -11.96 -5.24
CA THR A 49 12.87 -10.67 -4.57
C THR A 49 11.78 -10.63 -3.51
N ILE A 50 12.05 -11.29 -2.38
CA ILE A 50 11.27 -11.05 -1.17
C ILE A 50 11.68 -9.64 -0.72
N ASP A 51 10.92 -8.65 -1.15
CA ASP A 51 10.92 -7.34 -0.51
C ASP A 51 10.71 -7.61 0.97
N LYS A 52 11.71 -7.34 1.81
CA LYS A 52 11.61 -7.49 3.28
C LYS A 52 10.46 -6.66 3.88
N ASN A 53 9.90 -5.74 3.09
CA ASN A 53 8.72 -4.94 3.38
C ASN A 53 7.38 -5.62 3.13
N LEU A 54 7.37 -6.76 2.42
CA LEU A 54 6.17 -7.55 2.14
C LEU A 54 5.74 -8.38 3.35
N THR A 55 5.86 -7.81 4.55
CA THR A 55 4.93 -8.15 5.62
C THR A 55 3.65 -7.40 5.30
N LEU A 56 2.96 -7.80 4.21
CA LEU A 56 1.58 -7.45 3.93
C LEU A 56 0.79 -8.03 5.08
N ALA A 57 0.74 -7.30 6.20
CA ALA A 57 0.25 -7.81 7.45
C ALA A 57 -1.17 -8.30 7.19
N ALA A 58 -1.39 -9.61 7.35
CA ALA A 58 -2.68 -10.30 7.34
C ALA A 58 -3.54 -9.85 8.53
N ARG A 59 -3.67 -8.54 8.70
CA ARG A 59 -4.36 -7.87 9.78
C ARG A 59 -5.44 -7.02 9.15
N LYS A 60 -6.64 -7.18 9.70
CA LYS A 60 -7.79 -6.37 9.33
C LYS A 60 -7.40 -4.90 9.50
N SER A 61 -7.60 -4.14 8.43
CA SER A 61 -7.48 -2.68 8.44
C SER A 61 -8.17 -2.03 9.63
N ILE A 62 -7.66 -0.88 10.06
CA ILE A 62 -8.23 -0.14 11.20
C ILE A 62 -9.64 0.32 10.88
N SER A 63 -10.64 -0.20 11.60
CA SER A 63 -12.06 0.07 11.35
C SER A 63 -12.37 1.58 11.24
N LYS A 64 -11.81 2.41 12.13
CA LYS A 64 -11.98 3.88 12.16
C LYS A 64 -11.49 4.60 10.89
N LEU A 65 -10.55 4.01 10.16
CA LEU A 65 -9.98 4.59 8.93
C LEU A 65 -10.58 3.99 7.66
N THR A 66 -11.78 3.40 7.77
CA THR A 66 -12.43 2.71 6.67
C THR A 66 -13.88 3.14 6.54
N LYS A 67 -14.36 3.28 5.31
CA LYS A 67 -15.76 3.57 4.99
C LYS A 67 -16.33 2.50 4.06
N ALA A 68 -17.64 2.34 4.07
CA ALA A 68 -18.30 1.54 3.05
C ALA A 68 -18.06 2.17 1.67
N SER A 69 -17.71 1.34 0.68
CA SER A 69 -17.64 1.77 -0.72
C SER A 69 -18.83 1.20 -1.45
N ASN A 70 -19.80 2.05 -1.73
CA ASN A 70 -20.96 1.69 -2.54
C ASN A 70 -20.58 1.77 -4.02
N LYS A 71 -20.97 0.77 -4.80
CA LYS A 71 -20.68 0.72 -6.23
C LYS A 71 -21.90 1.20 -7.00
N SER A 72 -21.70 2.10 -7.95
CA SER A 72 -22.77 2.54 -8.85
C SER A 72 -23.10 1.52 -9.94
N GLY A 73 -22.19 0.58 -10.22
CA GLY A 73 -22.33 -0.33 -11.37
C GLY A 73 -22.32 0.40 -12.72
N GLY A 74 -21.60 1.52 -12.81
CA GLY A 74 -21.51 2.32 -14.04
C GLY A 74 -22.74 3.19 -14.31
N ARG A 75 -23.66 3.31 -13.33
CA ARG A 75 -24.87 4.13 -13.44
C ARG A 75 -24.70 5.53 -12.88
N ASN A 76 -25.39 6.51 -13.46
CA ASN A 76 -25.50 7.87 -12.95
C ASN A 76 -26.65 8.01 -11.91
N ASN A 77 -26.91 9.24 -11.46
CA ASN A 77 -27.99 9.55 -10.51
C ASN A 77 -29.41 9.27 -11.04
N GLN A 78 -29.60 9.17 -12.37
CA GLN A 78 -30.86 8.78 -13.01
C GLN A 78 -30.98 7.26 -13.20
N GLY A 79 -30.00 6.47 -12.74
CA GLY A 79 -29.98 5.01 -12.91
C GLY A 79 -29.57 4.55 -14.31
N ARG A 80 -29.22 5.45 -15.22
CA ARG A 80 -28.78 5.13 -16.59
C ARG A 80 -27.32 4.72 -16.60
N ILE A 81 -26.97 3.68 -17.37
CA ILE A 81 -25.58 3.26 -17.56
C ILE A 81 -24.86 4.32 -18.38
N THR A 82 -24.00 5.10 -17.74
CA THR A 82 -23.13 6.09 -18.40
C THR A 82 -21.73 5.55 -18.64
N THR A 83 -21.31 4.55 -17.87
CA THR A 83 -19.99 3.92 -18.01
C THR A 83 -20.15 2.42 -18.17
N ARG A 84 -19.73 1.90 -19.33
CA ARG A 84 -19.80 0.48 -19.66
C ARG A 84 -18.72 -0.33 -18.92
N HIS A 85 -18.92 -1.65 -18.84
CA HIS A 85 -18.00 -2.62 -18.22
C HIS A 85 -17.71 -2.42 -16.72
N ILE A 86 -18.60 -1.74 -15.99
CA ILE A 86 -18.51 -1.57 -14.53
C ILE A 86 -19.65 -2.33 -13.85
N GLY A 87 -19.34 -3.41 -13.13
CA GLY A 87 -20.35 -4.21 -12.41
C GLY A 87 -19.75 -5.45 -11.73
N GLY A 88 -20.54 -6.14 -10.89
CA GLY A 88 -20.26 -7.52 -10.45
C GLY A 88 -19.07 -7.79 -9.51
N GLY A 89 -18.17 -6.83 -9.25
CA GLY A 89 -16.99 -7.12 -8.42
C GLY A 89 -17.29 -7.31 -6.92
N HIS A 90 -16.36 -7.95 -6.20
CA HIS A 90 -16.42 -8.15 -4.73
C HIS A 90 -16.58 -6.84 -3.93
N LYS A 91 -17.28 -6.87 -2.79
CA LYS A 91 -17.46 -5.71 -1.91
C LYS A 91 -16.11 -5.23 -1.37
N LYS A 92 -15.87 -3.92 -1.43
CA LYS A 92 -14.62 -3.29 -0.98
C LYS A 92 -14.93 -2.28 0.11
N LYS A 93 -13.97 -2.02 0.99
CA LYS A 93 -14.01 -0.91 1.93
C LYS A 93 -13.09 0.17 1.44
N TYR A 94 -13.55 1.41 1.43
CA TYR A 94 -12.73 2.56 1.11
C TYR A 94 -11.80 2.89 2.28
N ARG A 95 -10.52 3.16 1.99
CA ARG A 95 -9.54 3.60 3.00
C ARG A 95 -9.43 5.11 3.01
N LEU A 96 -9.54 5.71 4.19
CA LEU A 96 -9.35 7.13 4.38
C LEU A 96 -7.85 7.44 4.35
N ILE A 97 -7.37 7.84 3.17
CA ILE A 97 -6.00 8.33 2.98
C ILE A 97 -5.96 9.82 3.29
N ASP A 98 -4.92 10.23 4.02
CA ASP A 98 -4.52 11.61 4.18
C ASP A 98 -3.66 12.08 3.00
N PHE A 99 -4.31 12.64 1.97
CA PHE A 99 -3.63 13.26 0.83
C PHE A 99 -3.11 14.67 1.11
N LYS A 100 -3.56 15.30 2.21
CA LYS A 100 -3.22 16.69 2.56
C LYS A 100 -2.00 16.80 3.47
N ARG A 101 -1.67 15.73 4.20
CA ARG A 101 -0.49 15.67 5.07
C ARG A 101 -0.44 16.82 6.09
N THR A 102 -1.58 17.15 6.71
CA THR A 102 -1.75 18.37 7.55
C THR A 102 -1.08 18.31 8.93
N LYS A 103 -0.30 17.29 9.24
CA LYS A 103 0.30 17.09 10.57
C LYS A 103 1.71 17.63 10.58
N ASP A 104 1.82 18.95 10.47
CA ASP A 104 3.11 19.61 10.40
C ASP A 104 3.84 19.49 11.73
N ASN A 105 5.16 19.24 11.67
CA ASN A 105 6.07 19.12 12.82
C ASN A 105 5.76 17.97 13.80
N ILE A 106 4.80 17.09 13.50
CA ILE A 106 4.54 15.89 14.30
C ILE A 106 5.14 14.69 13.57
N THR A 107 6.20 14.11 14.14
CA THR A 107 6.78 12.88 13.62
C THR A 107 5.81 11.72 13.78
N GLY A 108 5.72 10.87 12.77
CA GLY A 108 5.03 9.59 12.83
C GLY A 108 5.93 8.45 12.38
N LYS A 109 5.60 7.23 12.77
CA LYS A 109 6.33 6.02 12.42
C LYS A 109 5.49 5.14 11.51
N VAL A 110 6.09 4.65 10.43
CA VAL A 110 5.46 3.65 9.57
C VAL A 110 5.33 2.37 10.36
N THR A 111 4.09 1.97 10.66
CA THR A 111 3.83 0.75 11.43
C THR A 111 3.59 -0.44 10.50
N ARG A 112 2.98 -0.21 9.34
CA ARG A 112 2.61 -1.27 8.38
C ARG A 112 2.53 -0.72 6.96
N LEU A 113 2.78 -1.59 6.00
CA LEU A 113 2.44 -1.40 4.60
C LEU A 113 1.31 -2.37 4.24
N GLU A 114 0.26 -1.86 3.64
CA GLU A 114 -0.96 -2.61 3.37
C GLU A 114 -1.35 -2.49 1.89
N TYR A 115 -1.91 -3.57 1.36
CA TYR A 115 -2.60 -3.54 0.07
C TYR A 115 -3.94 -2.81 0.20
N ASP A 116 -4.31 -2.02 -0.81
CA ASP A 116 -5.64 -1.42 -0.89
C ASP A 116 -6.38 -1.84 -2.18
N PRO A 117 -7.57 -2.45 -2.07
CA PRO A 117 -8.32 -2.88 -3.25
C PRO A 117 -8.94 -1.75 -4.09
N ASN A 118 -8.86 -0.48 -3.67
CA ASN A 118 -9.46 0.67 -4.38
C ASN A 118 -8.44 1.46 -5.20
N ARG A 119 -7.16 1.08 -5.19
CA ARG A 119 -6.10 1.73 -5.96
C ARG A 119 -4.98 0.73 -6.27
N SER A 120 -4.10 1.10 -7.18
CA SER A 120 -2.93 0.27 -7.50
C SER A 120 -1.79 0.41 -6.48
N SER A 121 -1.62 1.61 -5.89
CA SER A 121 -0.57 1.86 -4.90
C SER A 121 -0.84 1.19 -3.55
N HIS A 122 0.24 0.71 -2.92
CA HIS A 122 0.22 0.35 -1.51
C HIS A 122 -0.02 1.59 -0.63
N ILE A 123 -0.50 1.35 0.59
CA ILE A 123 -0.71 2.38 1.60
C ILE A 123 0.13 2.08 2.83
N ALA A 124 0.63 3.13 3.48
CA ALA A 124 1.37 3.02 4.72
C ALA A 124 0.48 3.48 5.88
N LEU A 125 0.41 2.67 6.93
CA LEU A 125 -0.20 3.05 8.20
C LEU A 125 0.83 3.79 9.04
N ILE A 126 0.57 5.05 9.32
CA ILE A 126 1.40 5.90 10.17
C ILE A 126 0.75 6.01 11.54
N VAL A 127 1.57 5.87 12.58
CA VAL A 127 1.21 6.20 13.97
C VAL A 127 2.03 7.42 14.36
N TYR A 128 1.37 8.55 14.60
CA TYR A 128 2.01 9.79 15.02
C TYR A 128 2.33 9.76 16.51
N ARG A 129 3.26 10.61 16.94
CA ARG A 129 3.62 10.77 18.37
C ARG A 129 2.44 11.18 19.25
N ASP A 130 1.44 11.87 18.69
CA ASP A 130 0.19 12.21 19.37
C ASP A 130 -0.81 11.04 19.49
N GLY A 131 -0.45 9.85 18.98
CA GLY A 131 -1.27 8.64 19.03
C GLY A 131 -2.29 8.51 17.89
N GLU A 132 -2.47 9.54 17.05
CA GLU A 132 -3.35 9.43 15.90
C GLU A 132 -2.77 8.51 14.83
N LYS A 133 -3.66 7.84 14.10
CA LYS A 133 -3.29 6.93 13.03
C LYS A 133 -3.84 7.45 11.72
N ARG A 134 -3.02 7.48 10.67
CA ARG A 134 -3.46 7.86 9.32
C ARG A 134 -2.89 6.90 8.30
N TYR A 135 -3.64 6.69 7.23
CA TYR A 135 -3.09 6.09 6.03
C TYR A 135 -2.52 7.17 5.12
N ILE A 136 -1.35 6.90 4.56
CA ILE A 136 -0.75 7.68 3.47
C ILE A 136 -0.47 6.76 2.28
N LEU A 137 -0.20 7.33 1.12
CA LEU A 137 0.36 6.54 0.02
C LEU A 137 1.76 6.05 0.41
N ALA A 138 2.03 4.78 0.16
CA ALA A 138 3.37 4.23 0.39
C ALA A 138 4.29 4.66 -0.76
N ALA A 139 5.31 5.45 -0.43
CA ALA A 139 6.36 5.78 -1.38
C ALA A 139 7.19 4.53 -1.70
N LYS A 140 7.81 4.53 -2.88
CA LYS A 140 8.78 3.49 -3.25
C LYS A 140 9.95 3.49 -2.25
N ASN A 141 10.36 2.30 -1.82
CA ASN A 141 11.41 2.08 -0.81
C ASN A 141 11.06 2.57 0.60
N LEU A 142 9.81 2.93 0.88
CA LEU A 142 9.37 3.18 2.25
C LEU A 142 9.26 1.85 2.99
N ASN A 143 9.89 1.74 4.16
CA ASN A 143 9.94 0.53 4.96
C ASN A 143 9.11 0.68 6.24
N VAL A 144 8.76 -0.45 6.86
CA VAL A 144 8.19 -0.45 8.21
C VAL A 144 9.26 -0.02 9.21
N GLY A 145 8.91 0.93 10.06
CA GLY A 145 9.79 1.51 11.06
C GLY A 145 10.34 2.88 10.69
N ASP A 146 10.24 3.28 9.42
CA ASP A 146 10.71 4.58 8.95
C ASP A 146 9.94 5.71 9.64
N GLU A 147 10.64 6.81 9.92
CA GLU A 147 10.06 8.03 10.45
C GLU A 147 9.60 8.94 9.32
N ILE A 148 8.40 9.48 9.50
CA ILE A 148 7.71 10.34 8.55
C ILE A 148 7.41 11.67 9.22
N GLN A 149 7.65 12.76 8.51
CA GLN A 149 7.35 14.11 8.94
C GLN A 149 6.70 14.91 7.80
N SER A 150 5.88 15.88 8.19
CA SER A 150 5.30 16.89 7.29
C SER A 150 5.68 18.30 7.77
N GLY A 151 5.76 19.23 6.83
CA GLY A 151 5.95 20.66 7.09
C GLY A 151 7.25 21.21 6.51
N ILE A 152 7.41 22.54 6.62
CA ILE A 152 8.57 23.29 6.08
C ILE A 152 9.92 22.83 6.67
N ASN A 153 9.91 22.39 7.93
CA ASN A 153 11.12 21.95 8.63
C ASN A 153 11.39 20.44 8.51
N ALA A 154 10.58 19.70 7.73
CA ALA A 154 10.84 18.28 7.56
C ALA A 154 12.12 18.08 6.72
N PRO A 155 12.89 16.99 6.94
CA PRO A 155 14.03 16.70 6.09
C PRO A 155 13.57 16.14 4.74
N ILE A 156 14.32 16.40 3.67
CA ILE A 156 14.09 15.81 2.35
C ILE A 156 14.48 14.32 2.41
N LYS A 157 13.51 13.49 2.78
CA LYS A 157 13.62 12.03 2.89
C LYS A 157 12.39 11.37 2.27
N ILE A 158 12.55 10.10 1.89
CA ILE A 158 11.47 9.30 1.30
C ILE A 158 10.28 9.24 2.28
N GLY A 159 9.09 9.55 1.77
CA GLY A 159 7.83 9.53 2.53
C GLY A 159 7.49 10.83 3.26
N ASN A 160 8.43 11.76 3.39
CA ASN A 160 8.15 13.08 3.97
C ASN A 160 7.39 13.98 2.99
N ALA A 161 6.65 14.94 3.54
CA ALA A 161 5.86 15.89 2.76
C ALA A 161 6.27 17.33 3.10
N LEU A 162 6.64 18.08 2.08
CA LEU A 162 7.12 19.45 2.18
C LEU A 162 6.56 20.30 1.03
N PRO A 163 6.56 21.64 1.16
CA PRO A 163 6.34 22.55 0.02
C PRO A 163 7.29 22.25 -1.13
N MET A 164 6.77 22.35 -2.37
CA MET A 164 7.54 22.01 -3.58
C MET A 164 8.79 22.87 -3.75
N GLU A 165 8.74 24.12 -3.29
CA GLU A 165 9.83 25.11 -3.35
C GLU A 165 11.12 24.68 -2.65
N LEU A 166 11.02 23.78 -1.67
CA LEU A 166 12.18 23.30 -0.90
C LEU A 166 12.91 22.13 -1.57
N PHE A 167 12.30 21.51 -2.58
CA PHE A 167 12.92 20.38 -3.26
C PHE A 167 13.95 20.85 -4.28
N PRO A 168 15.16 20.24 -4.33
CA PRO A 168 16.11 20.48 -5.38
C PRO A 168 15.52 20.17 -6.76
N ALA A 169 15.89 20.97 -7.76
CA ALA A 169 15.53 20.70 -9.14
C ALA A 169 15.94 19.28 -9.55
N GLY A 170 15.06 18.56 -10.26
CA GLY A 170 15.27 17.17 -10.66
C GLY A 170 14.86 16.12 -9.61
N SER A 171 14.34 16.53 -8.45
CA SER A 171 13.77 15.61 -7.46
C SER A 171 12.55 14.86 -8.01
N ILE A 172 12.43 13.58 -7.67
CA ILE A 172 11.27 12.74 -8.05
C ILE A 172 10.22 12.82 -6.95
N LEU A 173 9.05 13.37 -7.29
CA LEU A 173 7.94 13.59 -6.37
C LEU A 173 6.72 12.74 -6.74
N HIS A 174 5.86 12.49 -5.75
CA HIS A 174 4.56 11.84 -5.94
C HIS A 174 3.51 12.57 -5.09
N ASN A 175 2.23 12.31 -5.35
CA ASN A 175 1.12 12.91 -4.61
C ASN A 175 1.14 14.45 -4.59
N VAL A 176 1.35 15.08 -5.75
CA VAL A 176 1.51 16.54 -5.90
C VAL A 176 0.15 17.25 -5.94
N GLU A 177 0.04 18.39 -5.25
CA GLU A 177 -1.16 19.24 -5.28
C GLU A 177 -1.18 20.11 -6.54
N LEU A 178 -2.34 20.29 -7.18
CA LEU A 178 -2.48 21.29 -8.27
C LEU A 178 -2.72 22.71 -7.73
N LYS A 179 -3.36 22.80 -6.56
CA LYS A 179 -3.65 24.04 -5.86
C LYS A 179 -3.35 23.83 -4.39
N LEU A 180 -2.73 24.84 -3.79
CA LEU A 180 -2.32 24.82 -2.39
C LEU A 180 -3.49 24.43 -1.47
N GLY A 181 -3.28 23.43 -0.61
CA GLY A 181 -4.23 22.98 0.42
C GLY A 181 -5.36 22.08 -0.08
N LYS A 182 -5.38 21.72 -1.36
CA LYS A 182 -6.39 20.80 -1.93
C LYS A 182 -6.03 19.33 -1.76
N GLY A 183 -4.84 19.01 -1.26
CA GLY A 183 -4.33 17.65 -1.17
C GLY A 183 -3.73 17.18 -2.49
N GLY A 184 -2.89 16.15 -2.41
CA GLY A 184 -2.27 15.55 -3.58
C GLY A 184 -3.30 15.01 -4.56
N GLN A 185 -3.15 15.39 -5.84
CA GLN A 185 -4.05 15.04 -6.93
C GLN A 185 -3.33 14.27 -8.04
N LEU A 186 -2.08 14.64 -8.35
CA LEU A 186 -1.25 14.03 -9.37
C LEU A 186 -0.33 12.93 -8.81
N ALA A 187 0.10 12.02 -9.68
CA ALA A 187 1.08 10.97 -9.37
C ALA A 187 0.74 10.14 -8.11
N ARG A 188 -0.48 9.59 -8.07
CA ARG A 188 -1.01 8.77 -6.95
C ARG A 188 -1.08 7.27 -7.22
N SER A 189 -0.90 6.87 -8.47
CA SER A 189 -0.97 5.48 -8.91
C SER A 189 0.35 4.76 -8.61
N ALA A 190 0.30 3.43 -8.47
CA ALA A 190 1.51 2.63 -8.50
C ALA A 190 2.21 2.78 -9.84
N ASP A 191 3.53 2.91 -9.80
CA ASP A 191 4.35 2.90 -10.99
C ASP A 191 4.64 1.44 -11.41
N ARG A 192 4.59 1.15 -12.72
CA ARG A 192 5.07 -0.12 -13.26
C ARG A 192 6.53 -0.05 -13.70
N GLU A 193 7.09 1.15 -13.81
CA GLU A 193 8.47 1.38 -14.25
C GLU A 193 9.18 2.40 -13.36
N LYS A 194 10.51 2.45 -13.41
CA LYS A 194 11.33 3.06 -12.35
C LYS A 194 11.41 4.60 -12.38
N HIS A 195 10.64 5.31 -13.20
CA HIS A 195 10.89 6.73 -13.44
C HIS A 195 9.62 7.54 -13.70
N VAL A 196 9.03 8.10 -12.63
CA VAL A 196 8.41 9.43 -12.78
C VAL A 196 9.55 10.44 -12.77
N LYS A 197 10.26 10.58 -13.90
CA LYS A 197 10.92 11.85 -14.21
C LYS A 197 9.76 12.81 -14.47
N PHE A 198 9.37 13.60 -13.46
CA PHE A 198 8.76 14.88 -13.78
C PHE A 198 9.85 15.72 -14.46
N LEU A 199 9.98 15.56 -15.78
CA LEU A 199 10.45 16.64 -16.65
C LEU A 199 9.32 17.66 -16.68
N THR A 200 9.18 18.38 -15.58
CA THR A 200 8.77 19.76 -15.69
C THR A 200 10.02 20.55 -15.39
N ASN A 201 10.57 21.18 -16.42
CA ASN A 201 10.99 22.56 -16.26
C ASN A 201 9.73 23.32 -15.79
N VAL A 202 9.37 23.20 -14.51
CA VAL A 202 8.61 24.27 -13.88
C VAL A 202 9.66 25.35 -13.73
N VAL A 203 9.80 26.15 -14.78
CA VAL A 203 10.36 27.49 -14.65
C VAL A 203 9.62 28.08 -13.47
N GLN A 204 10.34 28.42 -12.41
CA GLN A 204 9.84 29.33 -11.40
C GLN A 204 9.56 30.66 -12.11
N HIS A 205 8.43 30.77 -12.80
CA HIS A 205 7.73 32.03 -12.97
C HIS A 205 6.77 32.12 -11.79
N LEU A 206 7.34 32.37 -10.61
CA LEU A 206 6.63 33.14 -9.61
C LEU A 206 6.90 34.59 -10.01
N GLU A 207 5.93 35.17 -10.71
CA GLU A 207 5.92 36.59 -11.02
C GLU A 207 6.02 37.41 -9.74
N LYS A 208 6.69 38.56 -9.89
CA LYS A 208 6.93 39.61 -8.90
C LYS A 208 5.65 40.12 -8.25
#